data_AF-A0A369LTM1-F1
#
_entry.id   AF-A0A369LTM1-F1
#
_cell.length_a   1.000
_cell.length_b   1.000
_cell.length_c   1.000
_cell.angle_alpha   90.00
_cell.angle_beta   90.00
_cell.angle_gamma   90.00
#
_symmetry.space_group_name_H-M   'P 1'
#
loop_
_entity.id
_entity.type
_entity.pdbx_description
1 polymer ?
#
loop_
_entity_poly.entity_id
_entity_poly.type
_entity_poly.pdbx_seq_one_letter_code
_entity_poly.pdbx_strand_id
1 'polypeptide(L)'
;METLFVTESRELLFTGTEDIDVRPLHSPVLHYEGDSREVALRAAHEAAAASRVEACQRGFARWVTTVSEITLDGEEFTESEETVNTVDPLDRVPELRTLAREAAARHADGKIIRDIAGHT
;
A
#
# COMPACT_ATOMS: atom_id res chain seq x y z
N MET A 1 -23.98 -2.19 17.92
CA MET A 1 -22.84 -2.60 17.08
C MET A 1 -23.02 -1.89 15.76
N GLU A 2 -22.19 -0.88 15.54
CA GLU A 2 -22.12 -0.14 14.29
C GLU A 2 -20.86 -0.59 13.55
N THR A 3 -20.91 -0.65 12.23
CA THR A 3 -19.77 -1.04 11.40
C THR A 3 -19.44 0.11 10.48
N LEU A 4 -18.16 0.50 10.46
CA LEU A 4 -17.63 1.56 9.63
C LEU A 4 -16.53 0.96 8.74
N PHE A 5 -16.48 1.39 7.49
CA PHE A 5 -15.42 1.05 6.57
C PHE A 5 -14.57 2.29 6.31
N VAL A 6 -13.26 2.15 6.47
CA VAL A 6 -12.28 3.17 6.19
C VAL A 6 -11.43 2.71 5.01
N THR A 7 -11.23 3.61 4.04
CA THR A 7 -10.30 3.39 2.93
C THR A 7 -9.24 4.46 2.96
N GLU A 8 -8.00 4.04 3.08
CA GLU A 8 -6.87 4.93 3.22
C GLU A 8 -5.67 4.45 2.41
N SER A 9 -4.80 5.38 2.01
CA SER A 9 -3.57 5.05 1.30
C SER A 9 -2.33 5.55 2.02
N ARG A 10 -1.28 4.74 1.97
CA ARG A 10 0.07 5.11 2.38
C ARG A 10 1.05 4.95 1.23
N GLU A 11 2.03 5.84 1.19
CA GLU A 11 3.14 5.75 0.25
C GLU A 11 4.19 4.80 0.81
N LEU A 12 4.37 3.65 0.15
CA LEU A 12 5.30 2.60 0.53
C LEU A 12 6.39 2.43 -0.52
N LEU A 13 7.62 2.25 -0.04
CA LEU A 13 8.76 1.84 -0.83
C LEU A 13 8.96 0.32 -0.69
N PHE A 14 8.69 -0.43 -1.76
CA PHE A 14 9.07 -1.84 -1.83
C PHE A 14 10.54 -1.96 -2.18
N THR A 15 11.34 -2.48 -1.25
CA THR A 15 12.79 -2.67 -1.43
C THR A 15 13.16 -3.99 -2.07
N GLY A 16 12.18 -4.83 -2.43
CA GLY A 16 12.40 -6.20 -2.86
C GLY A 16 12.27 -7.22 -1.71
N THR A 17 12.55 -6.82 -0.47
CA THR A 17 12.42 -7.68 0.71
C THR A 17 11.27 -7.27 1.61
N GLU A 18 11.03 -5.97 1.73
CA GLU A 18 10.06 -5.40 2.65
C GLU A 18 9.43 -4.13 2.06
N ASP A 19 8.35 -3.69 2.69
CA ASP A 19 7.72 -2.40 2.45
C ASP A 19 8.11 -1.42 3.55
N ILE A 20 8.60 -0.24 3.15
CA ILE A 20 8.97 0.84 4.06
C ILE A 20 7.99 1.98 3.87
N ASP A 21 7.35 2.42 4.96
CA ASP A 21 6.56 3.66 4.95
C ASP A 21 7.47 4.87 4.72
N VAL A 22 7.21 5.60 3.65
CA VAL A 22 8.02 6.76 3.24
C VAL A 22 7.75 7.96 4.16
N ARG A 23 6.54 8.06 4.73
CA ARG A 23 6.10 9.20 5.56
C ARG A 23 5.38 8.70 6.83
N PRO A 24 6.06 7.95 7.71
CA PRO A 24 5.43 7.29 8.86
C PRO A 24 4.85 8.25 9.90
N LEU A 25 5.29 9.51 9.91
CA LEU A 25 4.77 10.56 10.80
C LEU A 25 3.57 11.31 10.24
N HIS A 26 3.17 11.04 9.00
CA HIS A 26 2.01 11.67 8.38
C HIS A 26 0.82 10.72 8.46
N SER A 27 -0.36 11.31 8.67
CA SER A 27 -1.59 10.55 8.58
C SER A 27 -1.75 9.96 7.17
N PRO A 28 -2.32 8.76 7.06
CA PRO A 28 -2.76 8.18 5.80
C PRO A 28 -3.67 9.14 5.03
N VAL A 29 -3.69 9.01 3.70
CA VAL A 29 -4.66 9.73 2.88
C VAL A 29 -6.00 9.01 2.95
N LEU A 30 -6.99 9.63 3.59
CA LEU A 30 -8.36 9.12 3.66
C LEU A 30 -9.07 9.30 2.31
N HIS A 31 -9.62 8.22 1.77
CA HIS A 31 -10.41 8.20 0.54
C HIS A 31 -11.91 7.99 0.79
N TYR A 32 -12.24 7.21 1.82
CA TYR A 32 -13.63 6.92 2.18
C TYR A 32 -13.73 6.58 3.66
N GLU A 33 -14.81 7.02 4.28
CA GLU A 33 -15.25 6.63 5.61
C GLU A 33 -16.79 6.52 5.56
N GLY A 34 -17.35 5.37 5.92
CA GLY A 34 -18.79 5.17 5.94
C GLY A 34 -19.24 3.72 6.08
N ASP A 35 -20.54 3.46 6.09
CA ASP A 35 -21.13 2.15 6.39
C ASP A 35 -21.13 1.16 5.19
N SER A 36 -20.65 1.56 4.01
CA SER A 36 -20.74 0.74 2.80
C SER A 36 -19.40 0.13 2.39
N ARG A 37 -19.28 -1.19 2.59
CA ARG A 37 -18.14 -1.97 2.11
C ARG A 37 -17.89 -1.85 0.61
N GLU A 38 -18.97 -1.84 -0.20
CA GLU A 38 -18.86 -1.75 -1.65
C GLU A 38 -18.24 -0.40 -2.08
N VAL A 39 -18.66 0.70 -1.44
CA VAL A 39 -18.13 2.04 -1.71
C VAL A 39 -16.67 2.13 -1.28
N ALA A 40 -16.33 1.56 -0.12
CA ALA A 40 -14.95 1.49 0.37
C ALA A 40 -14.03 0.75 -0.61
N LEU A 41 -14.43 -0.44 -1.07
CA LEU A 41 -13.68 -1.21 -2.06
C LEU A 41 -13.53 -0.47 -3.40
N ARG A 42 -14.59 0.20 -3.87
CA ARG A 42 -14.52 1.02 -5.08
C ARG A 42 -13.51 2.16 -4.92
N ALA A 43 -13.57 2.89 -3.80
CA ALA A 43 -12.63 3.96 -3.49
C ALA A 43 -11.18 3.44 -3.46
N ALA A 44 -10.96 2.23 -2.94
CA ALA A 44 -9.65 1.61 -2.91
C ALA A 44 -9.11 1.32 -4.31
N HIS A 45 -9.94 0.75 -5.19
CA HIS A 45 -9.56 0.47 -6.57
C HIS A 45 -9.33 1.74 -7.38
N GLU A 46 -10.12 2.79 -7.18
CA GLU A 46 -9.96 4.09 -7.83
C GLU A 46 -8.66 4.78 -7.39
N ALA A 47 -8.37 4.81 -6.09
CA ALA A 47 -7.13 5.34 -5.54
C ALA A 47 -5.91 4.59 -6.08
N ALA A 48 -5.94 3.25 -6.06
CA ALA A 48 -4.87 2.43 -6.59
C ALA A 48 -4.71 2.55 -8.12
N ALA A 49 -5.78 2.81 -8.87
CA ALA A 49 -5.70 3.04 -10.32
C ALA A 49 -5.09 4.41 -10.66
N ALA A 50 -5.27 5.42 -9.81
CA ALA A 50 -4.62 6.72 -9.94
C ALA A 50 -3.15 6.71 -9.45
N SER A 51 -2.77 5.72 -8.64
CA SER A 51 -1.43 5.57 -8.11
C SER A 51 -0.41 5.21 -9.19
N ARG A 52 0.77 5.85 -9.12
CA ARG A 52 1.91 5.55 -9.98
C ARG A 52 2.92 4.70 -9.23
N VAL A 53 3.48 3.70 -9.91
CA VAL A 53 4.66 2.96 -9.44
C VAL A 53 5.89 3.66 -10.00
N GLU A 54 6.78 4.13 -9.12
CA GLU A 54 7.97 4.87 -9.49
C GLU A 54 9.23 4.13 -9.05
N ALA A 55 10.16 3.91 -9.98
CA ALA A 55 11.46 3.32 -9.69
C ALA A 55 12.37 4.37 -9.03
N CYS A 56 12.98 4.03 -7.89
CA CYS A 56 13.99 4.83 -7.22
C CYS A 56 15.23 4.00 -6.86
N GLN A 57 16.33 4.59 -6.44
CA GLN A 57 17.58 3.85 -6.18
C GLN A 57 17.42 2.63 -5.26
N ARG A 58 16.43 2.63 -4.37
CA ARG A 58 16.20 1.62 -3.33
C ARG A 58 15.05 0.64 -3.65
N GLY A 59 14.40 0.76 -4.80
CA GLY A 59 13.26 -0.11 -5.16
C GLY A 59 12.12 0.66 -5.82
N PHE A 60 10.87 0.29 -5.53
CA PHE A 60 9.68 0.88 -6.15
C PHE A 60 8.80 1.59 -5.13
N ALA A 61 8.67 2.91 -5.28
CA ALA A 61 7.71 3.71 -4.51
C ALA A 61 6.32 3.61 -5.15
N ARG A 62 5.29 3.45 -4.32
CA ARG A 62 3.89 3.38 -4.75
C ARG A 62 2.95 3.72 -3.60
N TRP A 63 1.72 4.10 -3.92
CA TRP A 63 0.67 4.17 -2.91
C TRP A 63 -0.06 2.84 -2.82
N VAL A 64 -0.06 2.26 -1.62
CA VAL A 64 -0.84 1.06 -1.29
C VAL A 64 -2.08 1.52 -0.54
N THR A 65 -3.24 1.03 -0.97
CA THR A 65 -4.54 1.40 -0.41
C THR A 65 -5.09 0.24 0.41
N THR A 66 -5.51 0.50 1.64
CA THR A 66 -6.11 -0.48 2.54
C THR A 66 -7.57 -0.14 2.81
N VAL A 67 -8.41 -1.17 2.90
CA VAL A 67 -9.78 -1.06 3.38
C VAL A 67 -9.83 -1.78 4.73
N SER A 68 -10.21 -1.04 5.76
CA SER A 68 -10.41 -1.55 7.11
C SER A 68 -11.90 -1.55 7.46
N GLU A 69 -12.34 -2.59 8.15
CA GLU A 69 -13.63 -2.65 8.84
C GLU A 69 -13.39 -2.34 10.31
N ILE A 70 -14.09 -1.32 10.81
CA ILE A 70 -14.07 -0.89 12.19
C ILE A 70 -15.40 -1.25 12.80
N THR A 71 -15.36 -2.10 13.83
CA THR A 71 -16.56 -2.43 14.61
C THR A 71 -16.60 -1.60 15.86
N LEU A 72 -17.70 -0.84 16.00
CA LEU A 72 -18.00 0.00 17.15
C LEU A 72 -19.02 -0.74 18.02
N ASP A 73 -18.54 -1.33 19.11
CA ASP A 73 -19.41 -1.79 20.17
C ASP A 73 -19.74 -0.59 21.07
N GLY A 74 -21.03 -0.32 21.29
CA GLY A 74 -21.53 0.87 22.00
C GLY A 74 -21.15 0.94 23.49
N GLU A 75 -20.19 0.13 23.94
CA GLU A 75 -19.47 0.27 25.19
C GLU A 75 -18.18 1.05 24.90
N GLU A 76 -18.08 2.23 25.50
CA GLU A 76 -17.19 3.40 25.30
C GLU A 76 -15.73 3.21 24.83
N PHE A 77 -15.15 2.00 24.68
CA PHE A 77 -13.72 1.82 24.39
C PHE A 77 -13.30 0.58 23.58
N THR A 78 -14.20 -0.23 23.00
CA THR A 78 -13.77 -1.36 22.16
C THR A 78 -14.04 -1.09 20.68
N GLU A 79 -13.06 -0.48 20.03
CA GLU A 79 -12.95 -0.41 18.58
C GLU A 79 -12.08 -1.59 18.11
N SER A 80 -12.65 -2.46 17.29
CA SER A 80 -11.86 -3.51 16.60
C SER A 80 -11.69 -3.09 15.15
N GLU A 81 -10.44 -2.93 14.72
CA GLU A 81 -10.09 -2.66 13.33
C GLU A 81 -9.51 -3.91 12.69
N GLU A 82 -10.09 -4.32 11.56
CA GLU A 82 -9.59 -5.42 10.73
C GLU A 82 -9.37 -4.94 9.29
N THR A 83 -8.16 -5.13 8.75
CA THR A 83 -7.92 -4.90 7.31
C THR A 83 -8.60 -5.99 6.49
N VAL A 84 -9.69 -5.64 5.81
CA VAL A 84 -10.48 -6.55 4.97
C VAL A 84 -10.03 -6.57 3.52
N ASN A 85 -9.25 -5.58 3.07
CA ASN A 85 -8.66 -5.56 1.73
C ASN A 85 -7.40 -4.71 1.66
N THR A 86 -6.47 -5.11 0.78
CA THR A 86 -5.31 -4.31 0.39
C THR A 86 -5.20 -4.31 -1.13
N VAL A 87 -5.12 -3.13 -1.73
CA VAL A 87 -4.92 -2.94 -3.16
C VAL A 87 -3.53 -2.37 -3.39
N ASP A 88 -2.64 -3.22 -3.89
CA ASP A 88 -1.27 -2.84 -4.23
C ASP A 88 -1.12 -2.67 -5.75
N PRO A 89 -0.78 -1.46 -6.25
CA PRO A 89 -0.51 -1.25 -7.68
C PRO A 89 0.59 -2.14 -8.27
N LEU A 90 1.57 -2.59 -7.47
CA LEU A 90 2.61 -3.53 -7.93
C LEU A 90 2.05 -4.92 -8.27
N ASP A 91 0.89 -5.31 -7.76
CA ASP A 91 0.28 -6.60 -8.09
C ASP A 91 -0.16 -6.69 -9.56
N ARG A 92 -0.30 -5.55 -10.23
CA ARG A 92 -0.58 -5.47 -11.67
C ARG A 92 0.67 -5.66 -12.54
N VAL A 93 1.86 -5.59 -11.94
CA VAL A 93 3.17 -5.65 -12.63
C VAL A 93 4.13 -6.57 -11.86
N PRO A 94 3.82 -7.88 -11.79
CA PRO A 94 4.59 -8.85 -10.99
C PRO A 94 6.06 -8.95 -11.41
N GLU A 95 6.40 -8.60 -12.65
CA GLU A 95 7.77 -8.55 -13.14
C GLU A 95 8.62 -7.54 -12.35
N LEU A 96 8.06 -6.39 -11.99
CA LEU A 96 8.76 -5.39 -11.17
C LEU A 96 9.03 -5.91 -9.76
N ARG A 97 8.10 -6.66 -9.17
CA ARG A 97 8.33 -7.30 -7.86
C ARG A 97 9.51 -8.28 -7.93
N THR A 98 9.59 -9.07 -9.00
CA THR A 98 10.70 -10.01 -9.22
C THR A 98 12.02 -9.26 -9.40
N LEU A 99 12.05 -8.23 -10.24
CA LEU A 99 13.26 -7.42 -10.45
C LEU A 99 13.76 -6.78 -9.15
N ALA A 100 12.88 -6.24 -8.32
CA ALA A 100 13.26 -5.70 -7.01
C ALA A 100 13.84 -6.78 -6.09
N ARG A 101 13.21 -7.96 -6.03
CA ARG A 101 13.69 -9.10 -5.23
C ARG A 101 15.08 -9.56 -5.67
N GLU A 102 15.29 -9.73 -6.97
CA GLU A 102 16.57 -10.16 -7.49
C GLU A 102 17.66 -9.11 -7.26
N ALA A 103 17.36 -7.84 -7.48
CA ALA A 103 18.30 -6.76 -7.25
C ALA A 103 18.63 -6.60 -5.74
N ALA A 104 17.65 -6.79 -4.85
CA ALA A 104 17.90 -6.86 -3.40
C ALA A 104 18.78 -8.06 -3.01
N ALA A 105 18.56 -9.23 -3.60
CA ALA A 105 19.39 -10.42 -3.35
C ALA A 105 20.84 -10.26 -3.86
N ARG A 106 21.05 -9.46 -4.92
CA ARG A 106 22.37 -9.16 -5.47
C ARG A 106 23.13 -8.08 -4.70
N HIS A 107 22.44 -7.25 -3.90
CA HIS A 107 23.05 -6.09 -3.23
C HIS A 107 22.94 -6.13 -1.70
N ALA A 108 24.07 -6.22 -1.02
CA ALA A 108 24.19 -6.00 0.43
C ALA A 108 24.17 -4.50 0.82
N ASP A 109 24.36 -3.58 -0.13
CA ASP A 109 24.60 -2.13 0.12
C ASP A 109 23.41 -1.20 -0.24
N GLY A 110 22.21 -1.74 -0.46
CA GLY A 110 20.97 -0.94 -0.52
C GLY A 110 20.76 -0.04 -1.76
N LYS A 111 21.52 -0.24 -2.86
CA LYS A 111 21.28 0.43 -4.17
C LYS A 111 20.89 -0.62 -5.21
N ILE A 112 19.61 -0.64 -5.56
CA ILE A 112 18.93 -1.72 -6.31
C ILE A 112 18.70 -1.34 -7.78
N ILE A 113 18.55 -0.05 -8.13
CA ILE A 113 18.02 0.36 -9.46
C ILE A 113 19.07 0.78 -10.51
N ARG A 114 20.37 0.73 -10.22
CA ARG A 114 21.37 0.91 -11.31
C ARG A 114 21.33 -0.22 -12.35
N ASP A 115 20.85 -1.41 -11.99
CA ASP A 115 20.75 -2.56 -12.92
C ASP A 115 19.43 -2.60 -13.71
N ILE A 116 18.34 -2.01 -13.19
CA ILE A 116 17.03 -2.02 -13.88
C ILE A 116 17.01 -1.02 -15.06
N ALA A 117 17.72 0.11 -14.93
CA ALA A 117 17.85 1.10 -16.00
C ALA A 117 18.78 0.67 -17.15
N GLY A 118 19.54 -0.42 -17.00
CA GLY A 118 20.41 -0.97 -18.05
C GLY A 118 19.68 -1.91 -19.03
N HIS A 119 18.39 -2.19 -18.80
CA HIS A 119 17.58 -3.11 -19.58
C HIS A 119 16.44 -2.44 -20.40
N THR A 120 16.44 -1.10 -20.49
CA THR A 120 15.58 -0.34 -21.43
C THR A 120 16.33 0.11 -22.66
#